data_AF-A0A1G6CC20-F1
#
_entry.id   AF-A0A1G6CC20-F1
#
_cell.length_a   1.000
_cell.length_b   1.000
_cell.length_c   1.000
_cell.angle_alpha   90.00
_cell.angle_beta   90.00
_cell.angle_gamma   90.00
#
_symmetry.space_group_name_H-M   'P 1'
#
loop_
_entity.id
_entity.type
_entity.pdbx_description
1 polymer ?
#
loop_
_entity_poly.entity_id
_entity_poly.type
_entity_poly.pdbx_seq_one_letter_code
_entity_poly.pdbx_strand_id
1 'polypeptide(L)'
;MATIKEVKEALATITQLSDPAWADFEADSRAGVQTAIRQRKKAIQADIDEDLRLEEMLRYEKAAYQKGYQVIAGIDEVGRGPLAGPVVTACVILPNGCKIKGLNDSKKIPKSKHEEIYNQVMEAALAVGIGMQDNTVIDQVNIYQATKLAMLQAIDNLEGQVTKPDYLLIDAMTLEVDIAQESIIKGDANSLSIAAASIVAKVTRDRIMADYDAKYPGYDFAHNAGYGTKAHLQGLDKFGPTPIHRKTFEPIKSMLMQLSIAILSCKERFIMTERQKMLAGQLYDAADPDLKSERLAAREKMAAFNNELDRDKRKEMVKNWFGTTGDNIMIEPRFVCDYGSNIHVGENFYANFNSTFLDVCEIRIGDNAMLGPNVQLLTPLHPLDAKKRIAGLEYGAPITIGHNVWIGGGATILPGVTLGDNVVVGAGAVVTKSFGDNVVVAGNPARVIKEL
;
A
#
# COMPACT_ATOMS: atom_id res chain seq x y z
N MET A 1 -15.19 37.93 -60.29
CA MET A 1 -15.74 37.07 -59.21
C MET A 1 -14.56 36.57 -58.41
N ALA A 2 -14.54 36.77 -57.09
CA ALA A 2 -13.49 36.23 -56.23
C ALA A 2 -13.41 34.70 -56.38
N THR A 3 -12.20 34.16 -56.40
CA THR A 3 -11.94 32.72 -56.36
C THR A 3 -12.43 32.13 -55.03
N ILE A 4 -12.67 30.82 -54.99
CA ILE A 4 -13.09 30.15 -53.75
C ILE A 4 -12.02 30.32 -52.65
N LYS A 5 -10.74 30.45 -53.03
CA LYS A 5 -9.64 30.70 -52.09
C LYS A 5 -9.75 32.07 -51.43
N GLU A 6 -9.93 33.12 -52.23
CA GLU A 6 -10.11 34.49 -51.72
C GLU A 6 -11.36 34.60 -50.84
N VAL A 7 -12.45 33.90 -51.20
CA VAL A 7 -13.65 33.83 -50.36
C VAL A 7 -13.36 33.15 -49.01
N LYS A 8 -12.61 32.05 -49.00
CA LYS A 8 -12.22 31.39 -47.74
C LYS A 8 -11.34 32.27 -46.86
N GLU A 9 -10.43 33.03 -47.46
CA GLU A 9 -9.56 33.99 -46.75
C GLU A 9 -10.38 35.12 -46.14
N ALA A 10 -11.36 35.66 -46.87
CA ALA A 10 -12.27 36.67 -46.34
C ALA A 10 -13.17 36.11 -45.23
N LEU A 11 -13.76 34.92 -45.41
CA LEU A 11 -14.56 34.24 -44.39
C LEU A 11 -13.79 33.94 -43.09
N ALA A 12 -12.46 33.74 -43.18
CA ALA A 12 -11.63 33.53 -42.01
C ALA A 12 -11.57 34.75 -41.07
N THR A 13 -11.86 35.95 -41.59
CA THR A 13 -11.88 37.19 -40.79
C THR A 13 -13.16 37.34 -39.96
N ILE A 14 -14.26 36.68 -40.35
CA ILE A 14 -15.51 36.72 -39.60
C ILE A 14 -15.36 35.85 -38.35
N THR A 15 -15.59 36.42 -37.17
CA THR A 15 -15.42 35.72 -35.87
C THR A 15 -16.72 35.51 -35.12
N GLN A 16 -17.83 36.12 -35.54
CA GLN A 16 -19.12 36.03 -34.87
C GLN A 16 -20.23 35.54 -35.81
N LEU A 17 -21.17 34.76 -35.29
CA LEU A 17 -22.33 34.29 -36.07
C LEU A 17 -23.31 35.41 -36.41
N SER A 18 -23.31 36.48 -35.62
CA SER A 18 -24.13 37.69 -35.81
C SER A 18 -23.53 38.72 -36.78
N ASP A 19 -22.36 38.44 -37.35
CA ASP A 19 -21.65 39.38 -38.22
C ASP A 19 -22.49 39.69 -39.49
N PRO A 20 -22.77 40.97 -39.81
CA PRO A 20 -23.58 41.31 -40.98
C PRO A 20 -22.91 40.90 -42.30
N ALA A 21 -21.59 40.72 -42.34
CA ALA A 21 -20.85 40.35 -43.55
C ALA A 21 -21.26 38.98 -44.13
N TRP A 22 -21.95 38.12 -43.36
CA TRP A 22 -22.48 36.86 -43.87
C TRP A 22 -23.39 37.04 -45.09
N ALA A 23 -24.18 38.11 -45.12
CA ALA A 23 -25.15 38.37 -46.19
C ALA A 23 -24.46 38.49 -47.57
N ASP A 24 -23.28 39.10 -47.62
CA ASP A 24 -22.52 39.31 -48.85
C ASP A 24 -22.00 38.00 -49.44
N PHE A 25 -21.63 37.04 -48.58
CA PHE A 25 -21.16 35.73 -49.02
C PHE A 25 -22.32 34.77 -49.33
N GLU A 26 -23.42 34.85 -48.59
CA GLU A 26 -24.59 33.97 -48.77
C GLU A 26 -25.30 34.19 -50.11
N ALA A 27 -25.18 35.38 -50.69
CA ALA A 27 -25.65 35.69 -52.04
C ALA A 27 -24.92 34.88 -53.15
N ASP A 28 -23.73 34.32 -52.87
CA ASP A 28 -22.95 33.55 -53.84
C ASP A 28 -23.39 32.08 -53.89
N SER A 29 -24.12 31.71 -54.94
CA SER A 29 -24.72 30.37 -55.09
C SER A 29 -23.74 29.24 -55.41
N ARG A 30 -22.44 29.53 -55.61
CA ARG A 30 -21.44 28.50 -55.96
C ARG A 30 -21.33 27.49 -54.82
N ALA A 31 -21.48 26.20 -55.13
CA ALA A 31 -21.47 25.11 -54.14
C ALA A 31 -20.22 25.11 -53.24
N GLY A 32 -19.06 25.48 -53.78
CA GLY A 32 -17.81 25.61 -53.02
C GLY A 32 -17.82 26.75 -52.00
N VAL A 33 -18.46 27.88 -52.33
CA VAL A 33 -18.61 29.04 -51.43
C VAL A 33 -19.61 28.71 -50.33
N GLN A 34 -20.77 28.16 -50.69
CA GLN A 34 -21.78 27.71 -49.72
C GLN A 34 -21.22 26.67 -48.74
N THR A 35 -20.34 25.79 -49.21
CA THR A 35 -19.62 24.84 -48.35
C THR A 35 -18.64 25.54 -47.41
N ALA A 36 -17.88 26.53 -47.90
CA ALA A 36 -16.96 27.32 -47.07
C ALA A 36 -17.69 28.11 -45.97
N ILE A 37 -18.85 28.71 -46.29
CA ILE A 37 -19.70 29.42 -45.31
C ILE A 37 -20.14 28.47 -44.20
N ARG A 38 -20.72 27.31 -44.57
CA ARG A 38 -21.14 26.30 -43.57
C ARG A 38 -19.98 25.82 -42.70
N GLN A 39 -18.81 25.60 -43.28
CA GLN A 39 -17.62 25.21 -42.53
C GLN A 39 -17.19 26.30 -41.54
N ARG A 40 -17.18 27.57 -41.94
CA ARG A 40 -16.80 28.67 -41.05
C ARG A 40 -17.83 28.89 -39.94
N LYS A 41 -19.13 28.90 -40.25
CA LYS A 41 -20.20 28.99 -39.23
C LYS A 41 -20.09 27.85 -38.21
N LYS A 42 -19.87 26.61 -38.68
CA LYS A 42 -19.65 25.46 -37.81
C LYS A 42 -18.41 25.62 -36.93
N ALA A 43 -17.32 26.19 -37.46
CA ALA A 43 -16.11 26.46 -36.69
C ALA A 43 -16.34 27.51 -35.59
N ILE A 44 -17.03 28.61 -35.90
CA ILE A 44 -17.37 29.65 -34.91
C ILE A 44 -18.30 29.07 -33.82
N GLN A 45 -19.31 28.28 -34.21
CA GLN A 45 -20.19 27.63 -33.23
C GLN A 45 -19.40 26.69 -32.31
N ALA A 46 -18.46 25.90 -32.86
CA ALA A 46 -17.61 25.03 -32.06
C ALA A 46 -16.72 25.81 -31.07
N ASP A 47 -16.24 27.01 -31.45
CA ASP A 47 -15.49 27.88 -30.56
C ASP A 47 -16.36 28.45 -29.41
N ILE A 48 -17.62 28.81 -29.70
CA ILE A 48 -18.60 29.25 -28.69
C ILE A 48 -18.93 28.10 -27.73
N ASP A 49 -19.24 26.91 -28.26
CA ASP A 49 -19.59 25.74 -27.45
C ASP A 49 -18.43 25.34 -26.53
N GLU A 50 -17.19 25.45 -27.02
CA GLU A 50 -15.99 25.18 -26.23
C GLU A 50 -15.78 26.22 -25.12
N ASP A 51 -15.97 27.51 -25.40
CA ASP A 51 -15.85 28.55 -24.37
C ASP A 51 -16.90 28.38 -23.25
N LEU A 52 -18.14 27.99 -23.61
CA LEU A 52 -19.20 27.66 -22.67
C LEU A 52 -18.86 26.42 -21.83
N ARG A 53 -18.29 25.38 -22.44
CA ARG A 53 -17.84 24.18 -21.73
C ARG A 53 -16.74 24.51 -20.71
N LEU A 54 -15.75 25.30 -21.11
CA LEU A 54 -14.66 25.74 -20.22
C LEU A 54 -15.19 26.65 -19.11
N GLU A 55 -16.19 27.50 -19.41
CA GLU A 55 -16.90 28.32 -18.43
C GLU A 55 -17.60 27.46 -17.37
N GLU A 56 -18.26 26.38 -17.78
CA GLU A 56 -18.91 25.43 -16.88
C GLU A 56 -17.90 24.70 -15.98
N MET A 57 -16.73 24.35 -16.54
CA MET A 57 -15.64 23.74 -15.78
C MET A 57 -15.00 24.69 -14.75
N LEU A 58 -15.25 26.00 -14.80
CA LEU A 58 -14.78 26.96 -13.79
C LEU A 58 -15.70 27.06 -12.56
N ARG A 59 -16.75 26.24 -12.48
CA ARG A 59 -17.78 26.39 -11.43
C ARG A 59 -17.23 26.28 -10.02
N TYR A 60 -16.25 25.42 -9.77
CA TYR A 60 -15.68 25.22 -8.43
C TYR A 60 -14.72 26.34 -8.07
N GLU A 61 -13.90 26.77 -9.02
CA GLU A 61 -12.98 27.89 -8.89
C GLU A 61 -13.78 29.17 -8.58
N LYS A 62 -14.85 29.44 -9.35
CA LYS A 62 -15.75 30.57 -9.10
C LYS A 62 -16.44 30.50 -7.75
N ALA A 63 -16.90 29.31 -7.34
CA ALA A 63 -17.52 29.14 -6.03
C ALA A 63 -16.51 29.43 -4.89
N ALA A 64 -15.24 29.04 -5.05
CA ALA A 64 -14.19 29.37 -4.09
C ALA A 64 -13.85 30.88 -4.08
N TYR A 65 -13.74 31.53 -5.24
CA TYR A 65 -13.57 32.99 -5.30
C TYR A 65 -14.72 33.75 -4.63
N GLN A 66 -15.96 33.30 -4.80
CA GLN A 66 -17.14 33.87 -4.13
C GLN A 66 -17.11 33.70 -2.60
N LYS A 67 -16.45 32.66 -2.09
CA LYS A 67 -16.20 32.45 -0.66
C LYS A 67 -15.05 33.31 -0.11
N GLY A 68 -14.34 34.04 -0.97
CA GLY A 68 -13.27 34.99 -0.60
C GLY A 68 -11.84 34.46 -0.78
N TYR A 69 -11.66 33.20 -1.18
CA TYR A 69 -10.35 32.64 -1.49
C TYR A 69 -9.75 33.34 -2.73
N GLN A 70 -8.42 33.46 -2.79
CA GLN A 70 -7.73 34.20 -3.86
C GLN A 70 -6.77 33.33 -4.67
N VAL A 71 -6.27 32.24 -4.10
CA VAL A 71 -5.23 31.39 -4.71
C VAL A 71 -5.68 29.94 -4.68
N ILE A 72 -6.33 29.54 -5.78
CA ILE A 72 -6.94 28.21 -5.92
C ILE A 72 -5.98 27.29 -6.67
N ALA A 73 -5.57 26.20 -6.03
CA ALA A 73 -4.77 25.16 -6.67
C ALA A 73 -5.63 23.95 -7.03
N GLY A 74 -5.45 23.43 -8.24
CA GLY A 74 -5.96 22.11 -8.64
C GLY A 74 -4.90 21.04 -8.47
N ILE A 75 -5.31 19.87 -7.99
CA ILE A 75 -4.42 18.73 -7.73
C ILE A 75 -5.01 17.47 -8.37
N ASP A 76 -4.18 16.77 -9.14
CA ASP A 76 -4.52 15.47 -9.72
C ASP A 76 -3.29 14.57 -9.87
N GLU A 77 -3.51 13.26 -9.84
CA GLU A 77 -2.48 12.25 -10.01
C GLU A 77 -2.63 11.40 -11.27
N VAL A 78 -1.49 10.86 -11.72
CA VAL A 78 -1.45 9.79 -12.71
C VAL A 78 -0.55 8.66 -12.24
N GLY A 79 -0.85 7.46 -12.74
CA GLY A 79 0.00 6.30 -12.49
C GLY A 79 -0.39 5.49 -11.25
N ARG A 80 -1.65 5.49 -10.81
CA ARG A 80 -2.08 4.57 -9.74
C ARG A 80 -2.19 3.11 -10.17
N GLY A 81 -2.71 2.85 -11.37
CA GLY A 81 -2.94 1.51 -11.90
C GLY A 81 -1.74 0.75 -12.52
N PRO A 82 -0.71 1.41 -13.08
CA PRO A 82 0.45 0.74 -13.69
C PRO A 82 1.17 -0.25 -12.76
N LEU A 83 1.77 -1.27 -13.38
CA LEU A 83 2.63 -2.26 -12.71
C LEU A 83 4.05 -1.74 -12.47
N ALA A 84 4.46 -0.69 -13.19
CA ALA A 84 5.80 -0.13 -13.14
C ALA A 84 5.81 1.40 -13.15
N GLY A 85 6.87 1.97 -12.59
CA GLY A 85 7.13 3.40 -12.51
C GLY A 85 6.43 4.10 -11.34
N PRO A 86 6.68 5.40 -11.16
CA PRO A 86 6.15 6.18 -10.04
C PRO A 86 4.66 6.48 -10.19
N VAL A 87 4.05 6.90 -9.08
CA VAL A 87 2.86 7.76 -9.10
C VAL A 87 3.34 9.20 -9.17
N VAL A 88 2.73 10.01 -10.03
CA VAL A 88 3.10 11.42 -10.25
C VAL A 88 1.86 12.26 -10.03
N THR A 89 2.01 13.34 -9.27
CA THR A 89 0.96 14.31 -9.01
C THR A 89 1.45 15.68 -9.43
N ALA A 90 0.55 16.51 -9.94
CA ALA A 90 0.80 17.92 -10.14
C ALA A 90 -0.14 18.76 -9.27
N CYS A 91 0.34 19.92 -8.83
CA CYS A 91 -0.41 20.97 -8.19
C CYS A 91 -0.28 22.22 -9.06
N VAL A 92 -1.39 22.74 -9.59
CA VAL A 92 -1.37 23.83 -10.58
C VAL A 92 -2.26 24.97 -10.09
N ILE A 93 -1.71 26.19 -10.11
CA ILE A 93 -2.45 27.43 -9.83
C ILE A 93 -2.60 28.19 -11.15
N LEU A 94 -3.83 28.39 -11.60
CA LEU A 94 -4.15 29.17 -12.79
C LEU A 94 -4.62 30.59 -12.40
N PRO A 95 -4.42 31.60 -13.26
CA PRO A 95 -5.04 32.92 -13.09
C PRO A 95 -6.57 32.80 -13.02
N ASN A 96 -7.20 33.73 -12.29
CA ASN A 96 -8.66 33.79 -12.20
C ASN A 96 -9.30 33.91 -13.61
N GLY A 97 -10.24 33.01 -13.91
CA GLY A 97 -10.94 32.97 -15.19
C GLY A 97 -10.12 32.45 -16.36
N CYS A 98 -8.93 31.87 -16.12
CA CYS A 98 -8.10 31.30 -17.17
C CYS A 98 -8.84 30.14 -17.87
N LYS A 99 -8.94 30.23 -19.21
CA LYS A 99 -9.49 29.18 -20.07
C LYS A 99 -8.44 28.73 -21.08
N ILE A 100 -8.09 27.45 -21.03
CA ILE A 100 -7.15 26.84 -21.97
C ILE A 100 -7.94 25.99 -22.94
N LYS A 101 -7.88 26.33 -24.23
CA LYS A 101 -8.69 25.68 -25.27
C LYS A 101 -8.34 24.19 -25.38
N GLY A 102 -9.35 23.33 -25.37
CA GLY A 102 -9.17 21.88 -25.45
C GLY A 102 -8.77 21.22 -24.13
N LEU A 103 -8.58 21.97 -23.05
CA LEU A 103 -8.30 21.41 -21.73
C LEU A 103 -9.52 20.62 -21.20
N ASN A 104 -9.26 19.41 -20.74
CA ASN A 104 -10.23 18.44 -20.27
C ASN A 104 -9.48 17.33 -19.50
N ASP A 105 -10.20 16.32 -19.02
CA ASP A 105 -9.63 15.04 -18.58
C ASP A 105 -8.57 14.56 -19.60
N SER A 106 -7.35 14.34 -19.13
CA SER A 106 -6.20 13.93 -19.95
C SER A 106 -6.48 12.69 -20.82
N LYS A 107 -7.40 11.80 -20.41
CA LYS A 107 -7.83 10.61 -21.16
C LYS A 107 -8.77 10.95 -22.32
N LYS A 108 -9.46 12.08 -22.26
CA LYS A 108 -10.35 12.59 -23.32
C LYS A 108 -9.61 13.46 -24.34
N ILE A 109 -8.43 13.97 -23.97
CA ILE A 109 -7.55 14.71 -24.88
C ILE A 109 -6.79 13.71 -25.76
N PRO A 110 -6.77 13.87 -27.10
CA PRO A 110 -5.92 13.06 -27.97
C PRO A 110 -4.44 13.18 -27.61
N LYS A 111 -3.68 12.07 -27.60
CA LYS A 111 -2.24 12.06 -27.24
C LYS A 111 -1.41 13.04 -28.07
N SER A 112 -1.76 13.26 -29.34
CA SER A 112 -1.10 14.25 -30.22
C SER A 112 -1.25 15.71 -29.78
N LYS A 113 -2.19 15.99 -28.88
CA LYS A 113 -2.46 17.33 -28.31
C LYS A 113 -1.97 17.49 -26.88
N HIS A 114 -1.48 16.43 -26.23
CA HIS A 114 -1.02 16.47 -24.84
C HIS A 114 0.11 17.48 -24.64
N GLU A 115 1.14 17.43 -25.47
CA GLU A 115 2.29 18.35 -25.40
C GLU A 115 1.90 19.81 -25.67
N GLU A 116 1.00 20.05 -26.63
CA GLU A 116 0.50 21.39 -26.93
C GLU A 116 -0.24 21.99 -25.74
N ILE A 117 -1.17 21.23 -25.14
CA ILE A 117 -1.96 21.70 -23.98
C ILE A 117 -1.09 21.80 -22.73
N TYR A 118 -0.16 20.86 -22.52
CA TYR A 118 0.82 20.95 -21.44
C TYR A 118 1.59 22.28 -21.50
N ASN A 119 2.13 22.64 -22.67
CA ASN A 119 2.88 23.88 -22.82
C ASN A 119 2.01 25.11 -22.55
N GLN A 120 0.75 25.11 -23.02
CA GLN A 120 -0.20 26.19 -22.72
C GLN A 120 -0.49 26.32 -21.22
N VAL A 121 -0.62 25.18 -20.50
CA VAL A 121 -0.77 25.18 -19.03
C VAL A 121 0.48 25.76 -18.37
N MET A 122 1.66 25.29 -18.75
CA MET A 122 2.93 25.76 -18.17
C MET A 122 3.17 27.25 -18.41
N GLU A 123 2.74 27.79 -19.56
CA GLU A 123 2.86 29.21 -19.89
C GLU A 123 1.84 30.07 -19.13
N ALA A 124 0.60 29.59 -18.97
CA ALA A 124 -0.48 30.34 -18.33
C ALA A 124 -0.47 30.25 -16.80
N ALA A 125 0.06 29.17 -16.22
CA ALA A 125 0.01 28.93 -14.79
C ALA A 125 0.80 29.98 -13.98
N LEU A 126 0.22 30.40 -12.87
CA LEU A 126 0.91 31.24 -11.88
C LEU A 126 1.96 30.44 -11.12
N ALA A 127 1.70 29.16 -10.87
CA ALA A 127 2.67 28.24 -10.29
C ALA A 127 2.31 26.79 -10.61
N VAL A 128 3.34 25.94 -10.65
CA VAL A 128 3.23 24.50 -10.83
C VAL A 128 4.18 23.82 -9.86
N GLY A 129 3.68 22.80 -9.16
CA GLY A 129 4.47 21.92 -8.33
C GLY A 129 4.26 20.47 -8.74
N ILE A 130 5.34 19.69 -8.72
CA ILE A 130 5.32 18.27 -9.08
C ILE A 130 5.76 17.45 -7.88
N GLY A 131 4.96 16.45 -7.54
CA GLY A 131 5.30 15.43 -6.55
C GLY A 131 5.31 14.06 -7.18
N MET A 132 6.21 13.19 -6.73
CA MET A 132 6.33 11.83 -7.24
C MET A 132 6.80 10.88 -6.15
N GLN A 133 6.19 9.70 -6.11
CA GLN A 133 6.62 8.62 -5.24
C GLN A 133 6.94 7.40 -6.08
N ASP A 134 8.14 6.87 -5.91
CA ASP A 134 8.63 5.73 -6.68
C ASP A 134 7.98 4.41 -6.24
N ASN A 135 8.30 3.33 -6.95
CA ASN A 135 7.75 2.01 -6.63
C ASN A 135 8.17 1.50 -5.25
N THR A 136 9.31 1.94 -4.70
CA THR A 136 9.77 1.55 -3.35
C THR A 136 8.84 2.11 -2.29
N VAL A 137 8.50 3.40 -2.39
CA VAL A 137 7.54 4.03 -1.49
C VAL A 137 6.14 3.44 -1.66
N ILE A 138 5.69 3.25 -2.90
CA ILE A 138 4.39 2.61 -3.20
C ILE A 138 4.29 1.23 -2.54
N ASP A 139 5.34 0.40 -2.65
CA ASP A 139 5.36 -0.93 -2.04
C ASP A 139 5.40 -0.88 -0.50
N GLN A 140 5.99 0.16 0.09
CA GLN A 140 6.10 0.33 1.54
C GLN A 140 4.79 0.81 2.18
N VAL A 141 4.12 1.82 1.59
CA VAL A 141 2.98 2.49 2.23
C VAL A 141 1.64 2.21 1.56
N ASN A 142 1.61 1.44 0.46
CA ASN A 142 0.49 1.26 -0.47
C ASN A 142 0.21 2.45 -1.41
N ILE A 143 -0.47 2.19 -2.53
CA ILE A 143 -0.70 3.19 -3.58
C ILE A 143 -1.56 4.38 -3.14
N TYR A 144 -2.51 4.18 -2.22
CA TYR A 144 -3.36 5.26 -1.74
C TYR A 144 -2.55 6.25 -0.90
N GLN A 145 -1.73 5.75 0.02
CA GLN A 145 -0.87 6.62 0.85
C GLN A 145 0.27 7.24 0.04
N ALA A 146 0.89 6.49 -0.89
CA ALA A 146 1.91 7.04 -1.77
C ALA A 146 1.35 8.17 -2.66
N THR A 147 0.09 8.07 -3.08
CA THR A 147 -0.59 9.16 -3.80
C THR A 147 -0.76 10.40 -2.91
N LYS A 148 -1.18 10.24 -1.65
CA LYS A 148 -1.24 11.36 -0.69
C LYS A 148 0.12 12.02 -0.49
N LEU A 149 1.18 11.23 -0.33
CA LEU A 149 2.55 11.75 -0.19
C LEU A 149 3.00 12.50 -1.45
N ALA A 150 2.68 12.01 -2.65
CA ALA A 150 2.95 12.72 -3.91
C ALA A 150 2.16 14.04 -3.99
N MET A 151 0.90 14.06 -3.54
CA MET A 151 0.10 15.29 -3.49
C MET A 151 0.67 16.33 -2.53
N LEU A 152 1.07 15.92 -1.32
CA LEU A 152 1.72 16.81 -0.36
C LEU A 152 3.02 17.38 -0.92
N GLN A 153 3.86 16.50 -1.51
CA GLN A 153 5.08 16.93 -2.18
C GLN A 153 4.83 17.89 -3.34
N ALA A 154 3.75 17.71 -4.11
CA ALA A 154 3.40 18.62 -5.19
C ALA A 154 3.01 20.01 -4.68
N ILE A 155 2.33 20.10 -3.52
CA ILE A 155 2.03 21.38 -2.86
C ILE A 155 3.32 22.03 -2.37
N ASP A 156 4.19 21.28 -1.69
CA ASP A 156 5.45 21.79 -1.14
C ASP A 156 6.43 22.26 -2.24
N ASN A 157 6.37 21.65 -3.42
CA ASN A 157 7.18 21.97 -4.58
C ASN A 157 6.56 23.05 -5.50
N LEU A 158 5.53 23.78 -5.06
CA LEU A 158 4.94 24.85 -5.88
C LEU A 158 5.97 25.95 -6.17
N GLU A 159 6.31 26.10 -7.45
CA GLU A 159 7.21 27.14 -7.94
C GLU A 159 6.49 28.06 -8.94
N GLY A 160 6.73 29.36 -8.84
CA GLY A 160 6.14 30.37 -9.72
C GLY A 160 5.94 31.72 -9.03
N GLN A 161 4.95 32.47 -9.52
CA GLN A 161 4.56 33.79 -9.01
C GLN A 161 3.85 33.70 -7.65
N VAL A 162 3.17 32.58 -7.37
CA VAL A 162 2.44 32.34 -6.13
C VAL A 162 2.72 30.94 -5.61
N THR A 163 3.37 30.82 -4.46
CA THR A 163 3.86 29.53 -3.94
C THR A 163 3.01 28.95 -2.80
N LYS A 164 1.94 29.63 -2.40
CA LYS A 164 1.05 29.19 -1.32
C LYS A 164 -0.42 29.36 -1.72
N PRO A 165 -1.15 28.25 -1.97
CA PRO A 165 -2.59 28.30 -2.18
C PRO A 165 -3.32 28.52 -0.86
N ASP A 166 -4.49 29.17 -0.94
CA ASP A 166 -5.43 29.30 0.18
C ASP A 166 -6.67 28.40 0.02
N TYR A 167 -6.84 27.77 -1.16
CA TYR A 167 -7.87 26.75 -1.42
C TYR A 167 -7.36 25.64 -2.36
N LEU A 168 -7.70 24.39 -2.05
CA LEU A 168 -7.35 23.22 -2.87
C LEU A 168 -8.59 22.58 -3.49
N LEU A 169 -8.54 22.32 -4.79
CA LEU A 169 -9.48 21.46 -5.52
C LEU A 169 -8.75 20.16 -5.85
N ILE A 170 -9.24 19.03 -5.35
CA ILE A 170 -8.53 17.74 -5.41
C ILE A 170 -9.43 16.69 -6.07
N ASP A 171 -8.91 15.91 -7.02
CA ASP A 171 -9.67 14.77 -7.57
C ASP A 171 -9.81 13.64 -6.55
N ALA A 172 -11.05 13.39 -6.12
CA ALA A 172 -11.50 12.25 -5.32
C ALA A 172 -10.65 11.89 -4.06
N MET A 173 -9.95 12.84 -3.45
CA MET A 173 -9.09 12.63 -2.28
C MET A 173 -9.11 13.82 -1.30
N THR A 174 -8.71 13.57 -0.05
CA THR A 174 -8.56 14.58 1.02
C THR A 174 -7.19 14.45 1.66
N LEU A 175 -6.55 15.60 1.91
CA LEU A 175 -5.20 15.73 2.47
C LEU A 175 -5.26 16.30 3.89
N GLU A 176 -4.34 15.86 4.74
CA GLU A 176 -4.22 16.35 6.12
C GLU A 176 -3.34 17.60 6.14
N VAL A 177 -3.86 18.72 5.64
CA VAL A 177 -3.18 20.02 5.57
C VAL A 177 -4.06 21.13 6.12
N ASP A 178 -3.43 22.18 6.65
CA ASP A 178 -4.11 23.40 7.13
C ASP A 178 -4.39 24.38 5.97
N ILE A 179 -5.04 23.86 4.92
CA ILE A 179 -5.51 24.61 3.76
C ILE A 179 -6.94 24.15 3.47
N ALA A 180 -7.84 25.10 3.27
CA ALA A 180 -9.22 24.78 2.90
C ALA A 180 -9.24 23.99 1.60
N GLN A 181 -10.06 22.95 1.52
CA GLN A 181 -10.03 22.03 0.40
C GLN A 181 -11.39 21.43 0.07
N GLU A 182 -11.55 21.02 -1.18
CA GLU A 182 -12.74 20.35 -1.68
C GLU A 182 -12.36 19.15 -2.54
N SER A 183 -12.84 17.97 -2.15
CA SER A 183 -12.68 16.72 -2.90
C SER A 183 -13.79 16.62 -3.95
N ILE A 184 -13.42 16.57 -5.23
CA ILE A 184 -14.37 16.53 -6.34
C ILE A 184 -14.29 15.17 -7.02
N ILE A 185 -15.42 14.49 -7.19
CA ILE A 185 -15.48 13.24 -7.97
C ILE A 185 -15.38 13.59 -9.46
N LYS A 186 -14.41 12.99 -10.18
CA LYS A 186 -14.12 13.31 -11.59
C LYS A 186 -13.77 14.79 -11.75
N GLY A 187 -12.90 15.29 -10.88
CA GLY A 187 -12.48 16.69 -10.84
C GLY A 187 -11.89 17.15 -12.16
N ASP A 188 -11.12 16.30 -12.83
CA ASP A 188 -10.50 16.54 -14.14
C ASP A 188 -11.51 16.89 -15.27
N ALA A 189 -12.75 16.40 -15.16
CA ALA A 189 -13.82 16.71 -16.10
C ALA A 189 -14.70 17.89 -15.68
N ASN A 190 -14.51 18.45 -14.47
CA ASN A 190 -15.41 19.44 -13.90
C ASN A 190 -14.72 20.69 -13.30
N SER A 191 -13.39 20.70 -13.19
CA SER A 191 -12.56 21.80 -12.70
C SER A 191 -11.41 22.02 -13.69
N LEU A 192 -11.20 23.26 -14.15
CA LEU A 192 -10.07 23.58 -15.02
C LEU A 192 -8.73 23.45 -14.29
N SER A 193 -8.67 23.83 -13.02
CA SER A 193 -7.44 23.67 -12.24
C SER A 193 -7.05 22.20 -12.06
N ILE A 194 -8.02 21.31 -11.79
CA ILE A 194 -7.75 19.86 -11.70
C ILE A 194 -7.41 19.30 -13.09
N ALA A 195 -8.11 19.73 -14.15
CA ALA A 195 -7.78 19.31 -15.52
C ALA A 195 -6.36 19.70 -15.91
N ALA A 196 -5.91 20.91 -15.54
CA ALA A 196 -4.55 21.39 -15.75
C ALA A 196 -3.52 20.55 -14.99
N ALA A 197 -3.80 20.21 -13.73
CA ALA A 197 -2.97 19.29 -12.96
C ALA A 197 -2.91 17.90 -13.61
N SER A 198 -4.04 17.37 -14.10
CA SER A 198 -4.12 16.06 -14.75
C SER A 198 -3.19 15.97 -15.96
N ILE A 199 -3.17 16.99 -16.82
CA ILE A 199 -2.37 16.99 -18.05
C ILE A 199 -0.88 17.20 -17.74
N VAL A 200 -0.55 18.04 -16.76
CA VAL A 200 0.82 18.22 -16.27
C VAL A 200 1.36 16.92 -15.70
N ALA A 201 0.62 16.28 -14.81
CA ALA A 201 1.02 15.00 -14.23
C ALA A 201 1.16 13.92 -15.32
N LYS A 202 0.20 13.84 -16.27
CA LYS A 202 0.19 12.90 -17.39
C LYS A 202 1.43 13.02 -18.27
N VAL A 203 1.71 14.21 -18.78
CA VAL A 203 2.85 14.43 -19.68
C VAL A 203 4.17 14.22 -18.96
N THR A 204 4.30 14.70 -17.72
CA THR A 204 5.50 14.44 -16.90
C THR A 204 5.73 12.95 -16.71
N ARG A 205 4.69 12.19 -16.36
CA ARG A 205 4.82 10.74 -16.15
C ARG A 205 5.11 10.00 -17.46
N ASP A 206 4.46 10.37 -18.57
CA ASP A 206 4.69 9.71 -19.86
C ASP A 206 6.14 9.91 -20.34
N ARG A 207 6.73 11.09 -20.11
CA ARG A 207 8.17 11.33 -20.37
C ARG A 207 9.07 10.42 -19.53
N ILE A 208 8.81 10.31 -18.22
CA ILE A 208 9.54 9.38 -17.33
C ILE A 208 9.43 7.93 -17.83
N MET A 209 8.24 7.50 -18.27
CA MET A 209 8.05 6.14 -18.78
C MET A 209 8.75 5.91 -20.13
N ALA A 210 8.87 6.94 -20.98
CA ALA A 210 9.66 6.86 -22.21
C ALA A 210 11.16 6.72 -21.89
N ASP A 211 11.67 7.44 -20.90
CA ASP A 211 13.06 7.29 -20.43
C ASP A 211 13.32 5.88 -19.87
N TYR A 212 12.34 5.31 -19.15
CA TYR A 212 12.42 3.93 -18.69
C TYR A 212 12.36 2.91 -19.82
N ASP A 213 11.67 3.18 -20.92
CA ASP A 213 11.67 2.29 -22.10
C ASP A 213 13.07 2.21 -22.72
N ALA A 214 13.77 3.34 -22.79
CA ALA A 214 15.16 3.37 -23.26
C ALA A 214 16.11 2.64 -22.30
N LYS A 215 15.90 2.78 -20.98
CA LYS A 215 16.73 2.13 -19.95
C LYS A 215 16.45 0.63 -19.81
N TYR A 216 15.20 0.22 -19.99
CA TYR A 216 14.71 -1.15 -19.86
C TYR A 216 13.95 -1.54 -21.13
N PRO A 217 14.64 -1.84 -22.23
CA PRO A 217 13.99 -2.18 -23.49
C PRO A 217 13.25 -3.51 -23.39
N GLY A 218 12.15 -3.63 -24.15
CA GLY A 218 11.39 -4.88 -24.27
C GLY A 218 10.11 -4.97 -23.46
N TYR A 219 9.74 -3.92 -22.71
CA TYR A 219 8.49 -3.84 -21.94
C TYR A 219 7.47 -2.86 -22.53
N ASP A 220 7.84 -2.11 -23.59
CA ASP A 220 6.97 -1.18 -24.31
C ASP A 220 6.46 0.00 -23.45
N PHE A 221 7.28 0.45 -22.51
CA PHE A 221 6.92 1.48 -21.52
C PHE A 221 6.56 2.82 -22.16
N ALA A 222 7.13 3.17 -23.31
CA ALA A 222 6.82 4.41 -24.02
C ALA A 222 5.36 4.46 -24.54
N HIS A 223 4.78 3.30 -24.86
CA HIS A 223 3.40 3.21 -25.35
C HIS A 223 2.42 2.84 -24.25
N ASN A 224 2.79 1.92 -23.36
CA ASN A 224 1.89 1.42 -22.31
C ASN A 224 2.02 2.14 -20.97
N ALA A 225 2.98 3.05 -20.79
CA ALA A 225 3.19 3.81 -19.56
C ALA A 225 3.25 2.96 -18.26
N GLY A 226 3.71 1.70 -18.38
CA GLY A 226 3.81 0.76 -17.28
C GLY A 226 2.51 0.00 -16.95
N TYR A 227 1.40 0.23 -17.67
CA TYR A 227 0.18 -0.57 -17.52
C TYR A 227 0.41 -2.01 -17.99
N GLY A 228 -0.25 -2.98 -17.35
CA GLY A 228 -0.14 -4.42 -17.66
C GLY A 228 -0.78 -4.83 -18.98
N THR A 229 -0.38 -4.21 -20.10
CA THR A 229 -0.80 -4.58 -21.45
C THR A 229 -0.18 -5.91 -21.86
N LYS A 230 -0.69 -6.51 -22.94
CA LYS A 230 -0.14 -7.75 -23.49
C LYS A 230 1.36 -7.64 -23.79
N ALA A 231 1.81 -6.52 -24.36
CA ALA A 231 3.22 -6.28 -24.67
C ALA A 231 4.08 -6.21 -23.39
N HIS A 232 3.58 -5.52 -22.34
CA HIS A 232 4.26 -5.44 -21.06
C HIS A 232 4.37 -6.81 -20.38
N LEU A 233 3.28 -7.58 -20.33
CA LEU A 233 3.28 -8.92 -19.74
C LEU A 233 4.22 -9.88 -20.49
N GLN A 234 4.28 -9.79 -21.83
CA GLN A 234 5.26 -10.53 -22.63
C GLN A 234 6.71 -10.12 -22.31
N GLY A 235 6.96 -8.84 -22.08
CA GLY A 235 8.26 -8.35 -21.62
C GLY A 235 8.63 -8.93 -20.25
N LEU A 236 7.68 -8.93 -19.31
CA LEU A 236 7.82 -9.53 -17.99
C LEU A 236 8.11 -11.04 -18.04
N ASP A 237 7.42 -11.79 -18.87
CA ASP A 237 7.65 -13.24 -19.05
C ASP A 237 9.04 -13.51 -19.63
N LYS A 238 9.51 -12.66 -20.55
CA LYS A 238 10.78 -12.85 -21.27
C LYS A 238 12.00 -12.39 -20.48
N PHE A 239 11.88 -11.26 -19.78
CA PHE A 239 13.01 -10.55 -19.19
C PHE A 239 12.93 -10.45 -17.65
N GLY A 240 11.79 -10.79 -17.05
CA GLY A 240 11.55 -10.70 -15.61
C GLY A 240 11.20 -9.27 -15.13
N PRO A 241 10.88 -9.07 -13.84
CA PRO A 241 10.64 -7.73 -13.31
C PRO A 241 11.93 -6.89 -13.22
N THR A 242 11.85 -5.63 -13.64
CA THR A 242 12.91 -4.62 -13.47
C THR A 242 12.80 -3.88 -12.13
N PRO A 243 13.83 -3.10 -11.71
CA PRO A 243 13.81 -2.35 -10.45
C PRO A 243 12.66 -1.35 -10.29
N ILE A 244 12.01 -0.93 -11.38
CA ILE A 244 10.90 0.04 -11.37
C ILE A 244 9.52 -0.62 -11.24
N HIS A 245 9.45 -1.95 -11.20
CA HIS A 245 8.19 -2.66 -11.00
C HIS A 245 7.74 -2.60 -9.53
N ARG A 246 6.42 -2.46 -9.33
CA ARG A 246 5.76 -2.43 -8.03
C ARG A 246 5.56 -3.86 -7.56
N LYS A 247 6.36 -4.28 -6.60
CA LYS A 247 6.45 -5.67 -6.14
C LYS A 247 5.19 -6.14 -5.41
N THR A 248 4.38 -5.20 -4.93
CA THR A 248 3.11 -5.48 -4.24
C THR A 248 1.92 -5.63 -5.18
N PHE A 249 2.05 -5.27 -6.46
CA PHE A 249 0.96 -5.34 -7.45
C PHE A 249 0.93 -6.70 -8.16
N GLU A 250 -0.26 -7.23 -8.42
CA GLU A 250 -0.41 -8.38 -9.31
C GLU A 250 -0.23 -7.95 -10.79
N PRO A 251 0.42 -8.75 -11.64
CA PRO A 251 0.97 -10.10 -11.38
C PRO A 251 2.40 -10.11 -10.82
N ILE A 252 3.06 -8.96 -10.67
CA ILE A 252 4.49 -8.88 -10.24
C ILE A 252 4.71 -9.58 -8.90
N LYS A 253 3.80 -9.38 -7.94
CA LYS A 253 3.83 -10.04 -6.63
C LYS A 253 3.91 -11.56 -6.78
N SER A 254 2.99 -12.15 -7.57
CA SER A 254 2.97 -13.58 -7.85
C SER A 254 4.23 -14.03 -8.59
N MET A 255 4.70 -13.27 -9.58
CA MET A 255 5.93 -13.57 -10.31
C MET A 255 7.14 -13.58 -9.39
N LEU A 256 7.29 -12.60 -8.50
CA LEU A 256 8.41 -12.55 -7.55
C LEU A 256 8.31 -13.63 -6.49
N MET A 257 7.10 -14.03 -6.07
CA MET A 257 6.92 -15.20 -5.21
C MET A 257 7.35 -16.48 -5.93
N GLN A 258 6.94 -16.67 -7.19
CA GLN A 258 7.36 -17.82 -8.00
C GLN A 258 8.86 -17.80 -8.32
N LEU A 259 9.44 -16.64 -8.61
CA LEU A 259 10.88 -16.47 -8.82
C LEU A 259 11.66 -16.72 -7.53
N SER A 260 11.12 -16.31 -6.38
CA SER A 260 11.72 -16.65 -5.07
C SER A 260 11.71 -18.16 -4.87
N ILE A 261 10.59 -18.83 -5.16
CA ILE A 261 10.47 -20.30 -5.13
C ILE A 261 11.42 -20.98 -6.14
N ALA A 262 11.59 -20.42 -7.34
CA ALA A 262 12.43 -20.97 -8.41
C ALA A 262 13.93 -20.69 -8.21
N ILE A 263 14.32 -19.52 -7.70
CA ILE A 263 15.70 -19.18 -7.34
C ILE A 263 16.15 -20.00 -6.13
N LEU A 264 15.26 -20.24 -5.16
CA LEU A 264 15.43 -21.24 -4.10
C LEU A 264 15.64 -22.66 -4.66
N SER A 265 15.28 -22.95 -5.92
CA SER A 265 15.47 -24.26 -6.55
C SER A 265 16.76 -24.42 -7.36
N CYS A 266 17.40 -23.32 -7.81
CA CYS A 266 18.42 -23.36 -8.87
C CYS A 266 19.79 -22.70 -8.56
N LYS A 267 19.95 -21.97 -7.45
CA LYS A 267 21.27 -21.58 -6.93
C LYS A 267 21.44 -22.21 -5.55
N GLU A 268 22.59 -22.82 -5.30
CA GLU A 268 23.00 -23.49 -4.05
C GLU A 268 22.08 -23.24 -2.86
N ARG A 269 21.23 -24.24 -2.59
CA ARG A 269 20.25 -24.24 -1.53
C ARG A 269 20.94 -24.22 -0.16
N PHE A 270 20.78 -23.16 0.61
CA PHE A 270 20.31 -23.38 1.97
C PHE A 270 18.82 -23.72 1.86
N ILE A 271 18.48 -25.01 1.66
CA ILE A 271 17.12 -25.47 1.94
C ILE A 271 16.94 -25.17 3.41
N MET A 272 16.03 -24.26 3.75
CA MET A 272 15.64 -24.13 5.15
C MET A 272 15.16 -25.50 5.60
N THR A 273 15.85 -26.08 6.58
CA THR A 273 15.42 -27.36 7.15
C THR A 273 14.00 -27.22 7.69
N GLU A 274 13.25 -28.31 7.82
CA GLU A 274 11.90 -28.25 8.39
C GLU A 274 11.92 -27.59 9.77
N ARG A 275 13.00 -27.78 10.53
CA ARG A 275 13.30 -27.05 11.77
C ARG A 275 13.38 -25.53 11.60
N GLN A 276 14.08 -25.03 10.59
CA GLN A 276 14.16 -23.59 10.34
C GLN A 276 12.81 -23.01 9.91
N LYS A 277 12.02 -23.75 9.13
CA LYS A 277 10.64 -23.35 8.77
C LYS A 277 9.74 -23.29 10.00
N MET A 278 9.79 -24.32 10.84
CA MET A 278 9.05 -24.45 12.09
C MET A 278 9.29 -23.25 13.02
N LEU A 279 10.56 -22.93 13.31
CA LEU A 279 10.89 -21.79 14.18
C LEU A 279 10.49 -20.43 13.60
N ALA A 280 10.48 -20.30 12.27
CA ALA A 280 10.04 -19.09 11.59
C ALA A 280 8.51 -18.95 11.51
N GLY A 281 7.74 -19.89 12.08
CA GLY A 281 6.28 -19.91 12.01
C GLY A 281 5.73 -20.22 10.61
N GLN A 282 6.56 -20.77 9.72
CA GLN A 282 6.16 -21.17 8.38
C GLN A 282 5.55 -22.57 8.39
N LEU A 283 4.88 -22.95 7.29
CA LEU A 283 4.43 -24.33 7.12
C LEU A 283 5.63 -25.26 7.06
N TYR A 284 5.63 -26.28 7.93
CA TYR A 284 6.64 -27.33 7.99
C TYR A 284 5.99 -28.72 8.01
N ASP A 285 6.74 -29.74 7.61
CA ASP A 285 6.36 -31.13 7.75
C ASP A 285 6.68 -31.62 9.17
N ALA A 286 5.65 -31.79 10.00
CA ALA A 286 5.83 -32.28 11.36
C ALA A 286 6.37 -33.72 11.41
N ALA A 287 6.25 -34.48 10.32
CA ALA A 287 6.76 -35.84 10.22
C ALA A 287 8.25 -35.92 9.84
N ASP A 288 8.93 -34.79 9.66
CA ASP A 288 10.35 -34.71 9.37
C ASP A 288 11.21 -35.54 10.34
N PRO A 289 12.19 -36.33 9.86
CA PRO A 289 13.01 -37.20 10.70
C PRO A 289 13.81 -36.46 11.77
N ASP A 290 14.34 -35.27 11.47
CA ASP A 290 15.16 -34.50 12.42
C ASP A 290 14.26 -33.94 13.53
N LEU A 291 13.12 -33.36 13.16
CA LEU A 291 12.12 -32.90 14.13
C LEU A 291 11.57 -34.05 14.99
N LYS A 292 11.36 -35.24 14.43
CA LYS A 292 10.99 -36.44 15.19
C LYS A 292 12.08 -36.84 16.19
N SER A 293 13.34 -36.82 15.76
CA SER A 293 14.49 -37.14 16.60
C SER A 293 14.60 -36.15 17.77
N GLU A 294 14.45 -34.85 17.51
CA GLU A 294 14.46 -33.81 18.55
C GLU A 294 13.34 -34.01 19.58
N ARG A 295 12.10 -34.30 19.14
CA ARG A 295 10.98 -34.58 20.07
C ARG A 295 11.18 -35.88 20.84
N LEU A 296 11.83 -36.90 20.28
CA LEU A 296 12.17 -38.12 21.01
C LEU A 296 13.19 -37.84 22.11
N ALA A 297 14.26 -37.09 21.81
CA ALA A 297 15.24 -36.67 22.80
C ALA A 297 14.60 -35.81 23.90
N ALA A 298 13.68 -34.90 23.54
CA ALA A 298 12.93 -34.11 24.50
C ALA A 298 12.07 -34.97 25.43
N ARG A 299 11.42 -36.03 24.91
CA ARG A 299 10.64 -36.97 25.73
C ARG A 299 11.49 -37.72 26.76
N GLU A 300 12.71 -38.10 26.41
CA GLU A 300 13.64 -38.73 27.35
C GLU A 300 14.03 -37.76 28.47
N LYS A 301 14.41 -36.52 28.12
CA LYS A 301 14.71 -35.46 29.10
C LYS A 301 13.51 -35.18 30.01
N MET A 302 12.33 -35.06 29.43
CA MET A 302 11.07 -34.84 30.13
C MET A 302 10.75 -35.98 31.10
N ALA A 303 10.91 -37.24 30.66
CA ALA A 303 10.69 -38.40 31.52
C ALA A 303 11.68 -38.46 32.68
N ALA A 304 12.95 -38.16 32.44
CA ALA A 304 13.96 -38.09 33.49
C ALA A 304 13.63 -36.97 34.49
N PHE A 305 13.33 -35.76 34.00
CA PHE A 305 12.98 -34.61 34.84
C PHE A 305 11.76 -34.91 35.72
N ASN A 306 10.71 -35.49 35.15
CA ASN A 306 9.47 -35.77 35.87
C ASN A 306 9.60 -36.89 36.93
N ASN A 307 10.62 -37.74 36.85
CA ASN A 307 10.88 -38.79 37.83
C ASN A 307 11.94 -38.39 38.88
N GLU A 308 12.64 -37.27 38.70
CA GLU A 308 13.65 -36.80 39.64
C GLU A 308 12.99 -36.13 40.86
N LEU A 309 13.32 -36.62 42.05
CA LEU A 309 12.76 -36.16 43.32
C LEU A 309 13.56 -34.98 43.88
N ASP A 310 14.85 -34.90 43.55
CA ASP A 310 15.74 -33.83 43.97
C ASP A 310 15.46 -32.53 43.18
N ARG A 311 15.12 -31.47 43.91
CA ARG A 311 14.75 -30.18 43.32
C ARG A 311 15.93 -29.48 42.64
N ASP A 312 17.13 -29.58 43.19
CA ASP A 312 18.31 -28.91 42.65
C ASP A 312 18.78 -29.63 41.38
N LYS A 313 18.70 -30.97 41.35
CA LYS A 313 18.95 -31.73 40.12
C LYS A 313 17.93 -31.39 39.02
N ARG A 314 16.63 -31.32 39.36
CA ARG A 314 15.60 -30.91 38.40
C ARG A 314 15.88 -29.53 37.80
N LYS A 315 16.29 -28.58 38.64
CA LYS A 315 16.71 -27.25 38.19
C LYS A 315 17.84 -27.35 37.17
N GLU A 316 18.93 -28.05 37.48
CA GLU A 316 20.06 -28.22 36.55
C GLU A 316 19.65 -28.94 35.26
N MET A 317 18.76 -29.92 35.33
CA MET A 317 18.23 -30.60 34.13
C MET A 317 17.50 -29.62 33.20
N VAL A 318 16.68 -28.72 33.76
CA VAL A 318 15.98 -27.69 32.98
C VAL A 318 16.96 -26.68 32.40
N LYS A 319 17.96 -26.21 33.16
CA LYS A 319 19.00 -25.31 32.64
C LYS A 319 19.77 -25.90 31.45
N ASN A 320 19.95 -27.22 31.42
CA ASN A 320 20.60 -27.94 30.32
C ASN A 320 19.64 -28.38 29.19
N TRP A 321 18.35 -28.11 29.32
CA TRP A 321 17.34 -28.52 28.36
C TRP A 321 16.69 -27.33 27.65
N PHE A 322 16.31 -26.32 28.41
CA PHE A 322 15.70 -25.10 27.89
C PHE A 322 16.71 -24.27 27.09
N GLY A 323 16.20 -23.45 26.17
CA GLY A 323 17.04 -22.61 25.32
C GLY A 323 17.84 -21.59 26.14
N THR A 324 17.17 -20.91 27.07
CA THR A 324 17.81 -20.08 28.09
C THR A 324 17.00 -20.06 29.38
N THR A 325 17.68 -19.86 30.50
CA THR A 325 17.08 -19.79 31.84
C THR A 325 17.80 -18.73 32.68
N GLY A 326 17.10 -18.08 33.60
CA GLY A 326 17.74 -17.42 34.73
C GLY A 326 18.41 -18.41 35.69
N ASP A 327 19.05 -17.89 36.73
CA ASP A 327 19.77 -18.68 37.71
C ASP A 327 18.86 -19.34 38.73
N ASN A 328 17.82 -18.67 39.21
CA ASN A 328 16.82 -19.22 40.11
C ASN A 328 15.54 -19.53 39.35
N ILE A 329 15.31 -20.81 39.07
CA ILE A 329 14.06 -21.26 38.43
C ILE A 329 13.51 -22.48 39.17
N MET A 330 12.19 -22.66 39.12
CA MET A 330 11.52 -23.83 39.65
C MET A 330 10.37 -24.26 38.75
N ILE A 331 10.39 -25.52 38.34
CA ILE A 331 9.30 -26.16 37.61
C ILE A 331 8.91 -27.42 38.36
N GLU A 332 7.63 -27.58 38.65
CA GLU A 332 7.13 -28.79 39.32
C GLU A 332 7.00 -29.98 38.35
N PRO A 333 7.08 -31.23 38.84
CA PRO A 333 6.99 -32.41 38.00
C PRO A 333 5.61 -32.56 37.35
N ARG A 334 5.55 -33.45 36.37
CA ARG A 334 4.47 -33.59 35.38
C ARG A 334 4.43 -32.42 34.39
N PHE A 335 5.59 -31.83 34.12
CA PHE A 335 5.78 -30.85 33.07
C PHE A 335 5.79 -31.54 31.70
N VAL A 336 5.16 -30.93 30.70
CA VAL A 336 5.08 -31.44 29.33
C VAL A 336 5.46 -30.37 28.33
N CYS A 337 6.31 -30.71 27.34
CA CYS A 337 6.60 -29.87 26.19
C CYS A 337 6.95 -30.70 24.94
N ASP A 338 7.11 -30.04 23.80
CA ASP A 338 7.46 -30.70 22.53
C ASP A 338 8.98 -30.90 22.40
N TYR A 339 9.75 -29.82 22.58
CA TYR A 339 11.20 -29.76 22.36
C TYR A 339 11.96 -29.35 23.62
N GLY A 340 11.41 -28.42 24.40
CA GLY A 340 12.04 -27.76 25.54
C GLY A 340 13.08 -26.72 25.15
N SER A 341 13.86 -26.97 24.10
CA SER A 341 14.94 -26.08 23.63
C SER A 341 14.46 -24.74 23.07
N ASN A 342 13.17 -24.58 22.79
CA ASN A 342 12.59 -23.31 22.32
C ASN A 342 11.91 -22.52 23.45
N ILE A 343 12.10 -22.96 24.70
CA ILE A 343 11.56 -22.31 25.89
C ILE A 343 12.67 -21.47 26.53
N HIS A 344 12.35 -20.19 26.75
CA HIS A 344 13.26 -19.20 27.31
C HIS A 344 12.60 -18.55 28.52
N VAL A 345 13.18 -18.71 29.70
CA VAL A 345 12.62 -18.18 30.95
C VAL A 345 13.62 -17.27 31.66
N GLY A 346 13.11 -16.19 32.24
CA GLY A 346 13.89 -15.23 33.02
C GLY A 346 14.29 -15.73 34.41
N GLU A 347 14.82 -14.80 35.20
CA GLU A 347 15.19 -14.99 36.60
C GLU A 347 13.95 -15.20 37.48
N ASN A 348 14.05 -15.99 38.54
CA ASN A 348 12.96 -16.30 39.48
C ASN A 348 11.70 -16.90 38.83
N PHE A 349 11.81 -17.55 37.66
CA PHE A 349 10.67 -18.19 37.01
C PHE A 349 10.12 -19.36 37.83
N TYR A 350 8.79 -19.39 37.99
CA TYR A 350 8.08 -20.50 38.64
C TYR A 350 6.95 -21.06 37.76
N ALA A 351 6.93 -22.37 37.57
CA ALA A 351 5.79 -23.09 36.99
C ALA A 351 5.35 -24.24 37.90
N ASN A 352 4.06 -24.25 38.23
CA ASN A 352 3.45 -25.25 39.10
C ASN A 352 3.07 -26.53 38.31
N PHE A 353 2.55 -27.54 39.02
CA PHE A 353 2.31 -28.89 38.50
C PHE A 353 1.51 -28.92 37.20
N ASN A 354 1.77 -29.92 36.36
CA ASN A 354 0.99 -30.22 35.15
C ASN A 354 0.99 -29.08 34.10
N SER A 355 2.03 -28.26 34.03
CA SER A 355 2.13 -27.24 32.97
C SER A 355 2.47 -27.88 31.62
N THR A 356 1.80 -27.43 30.54
CA THR A 356 2.00 -27.92 29.16
C THR A 356 2.45 -26.80 28.25
N PHE A 357 3.70 -26.82 27.80
CA PHE A 357 4.29 -25.82 26.92
C PHE A 357 4.59 -26.44 25.55
N LEU A 358 3.69 -26.30 24.59
CA LEU A 358 3.94 -26.77 23.22
C LEU A 358 4.79 -25.74 22.49
N ASP A 359 6.08 -26.02 22.35
CA ASP A 359 7.14 -25.09 21.94
C ASP A 359 7.67 -25.37 20.53
N VAL A 360 6.76 -25.64 19.58
CA VAL A 360 7.06 -25.66 18.14
C VAL A 360 7.68 -24.32 17.69
N CYS A 361 7.17 -23.20 18.19
CA CYS A 361 7.82 -21.90 18.11
C CYS A 361 8.28 -21.43 19.49
N GLU A 362 9.02 -20.32 19.51
CA GLU A 362 9.58 -19.77 20.74
C GLU A 362 8.50 -19.44 21.80
N ILE A 363 8.76 -19.86 23.04
CA ILE A 363 8.05 -19.38 24.23
C ILE A 363 9.05 -18.58 25.06
N ARG A 364 8.84 -17.28 25.17
CA ARG A 364 9.70 -16.37 25.94
C ARG A 364 8.96 -15.78 27.12
N ILE A 365 9.53 -15.94 28.31
CA ILE A 365 8.95 -15.51 29.59
C ILE A 365 9.97 -14.66 30.35
N GLY A 366 9.59 -13.47 30.77
CA GLY A 366 10.43 -12.56 31.54
C GLY A 366 10.65 -13.02 32.98
N ASP A 367 11.38 -12.19 33.71
CA ASP A 367 11.72 -12.40 35.13
C ASP A 367 10.49 -12.39 36.04
N ASN A 368 10.59 -13.11 37.16
CA ASN A 368 9.61 -13.18 38.25
C ASN A 368 8.22 -13.69 37.83
N ALA A 369 8.10 -14.33 36.66
CA ALA A 369 6.83 -14.88 36.22
C ALA A 369 6.43 -16.13 37.02
N MET A 370 5.16 -16.18 37.43
CA MET A 370 4.60 -17.27 38.22
C MET A 370 3.41 -17.90 37.50
N LEU A 371 3.47 -19.20 37.24
CA LEU A 371 2.42 -19.95 36.57
C LEU A 371 1.79 -20.95 37.54
N GLY A 372 0.46 -20.86 37.68
CA GLY A 372 -0.35 -21.79 38.45
C GLY A 372 -0.39 -23.19 37.82
N PRO A 373 -1.02 -24.16 38.49
CA PRO A 373 -1.03 -25.54 38.01
C PRO A 373 -1.91 -25.67 36.75
N ASN A 374 -1.57 -26.60 35.86
CA ASN A 374 -2.28 -26.87 34.61
C ASN A 374 -2.31 -25.69 33.61
N VAL A 375 -1.35 -24.76 33.67
CA VAL A 375 -1.22 -23.70 32.67
C VAL A 375 -0.74 -24.28 31.34
N GLN A 376 -1.33 -23.80 30.24
CA GLN A 376 -1.00 -24.23 28.89
C GLN A 376 -0.49 -23.06 28.05
N LEU A 377 0.71 -23.20 27.49
CA LEU A 377 1.29 -22.26 26.53
C LEU A 377 1.40 -22.97 25.19
N LEU A 378 0.61 -22.57 24.21
CA LEU A 378 0.43 -23.35 22.98
C LEU A 378 0.89 -22.51 21.79
N THR A 379 2.06 -22.78 21.23
CA THR A 379 2.54 -22.15 19.99
C THR A 379 2.09 -22.83 18.68
N PRO A 380 1.73 -24.13 18.62
CA PRO A 380 1.34 -24.77 17.37
C PRO A 380 0.00 -24.26 16.82
N LEU A 381 -0.08 -24.23 15.50
CA LEU A 381 -1.26 -23.97 14.69
C LEU A 381 -1.39 -25.05 13.61
N HIS A 382 -2.63 -25.27 13.15
CA HIS A 382 -2.90 -26.17 12.05
C HIS A 382 -3.60 -25.43 10.91
N PRO A 383 -3.35 -25.81 9.64
CA PRO A 383 -4.10 -25.28 8.52
C PRO A 383 -5.60 -25.50 8.73
N LEU A 384 -6.41 -24.46 8.47
CA LEU A 384 -7.87 -24.61 8.49
C LEU A 384 -8.34 -25.47 7.32
N ASP A 385 -7.64 -25.41 6.19
CA ASP A 385 -7.83 -26.31 5.05
C ASP A 385 -7.59 -27.77 5.48
N ALA A 386 -8.63 -28.60 5.32
CA ALA A 386 -8.60 -29.99 5.76
C ALA A 386 -7.57 -30.84 5.00
N LYS A 387 -7.35 -30.60 3.70
CA LYS A 387 -6.40 -31.38 2.90
C LYS A 387 -4.97 -31.09 3.36
N LYS A 388 -4.64 -29.81 3.59
CA LYS A 388 -3.32 -29.42 4.13
C LYS A 388 -3.07 -29.99 5.52
N ARG A 389 -4.08 -29.96 6.39
CA ARG A 389 -3.98 -30.52 7.75
C ARG A 389 -3.83 -32.04 7.76
N ILE A 390 -4.57 -32.76 6.89
CA ILE A 390 -4.46 -34.21 6.74
C ILE A 390 -3.08 -34.61 6.20
N ALA A 391 -2.46 -33.76 5.37
CA ALA A 391 -1.11 -33.98 4.86
C ALA A 391 -0.02 -33.88 5.94
N GLY A 392 -0.35 -33.55 7.20
CA GLY A 392 0.60 -33.45 8.31
C GLY A 392 1.35 -32.13 8.38
N LEU A 393 0.91 -31.11 7.62
CA LEU A 393 1.51 -29.78 7.67
C LEU A 393 1.04 -29.02 8.91
N GLU A 394 1.99 -28.39 9.58
CA GLU A 394 1.79 -27.57 10.77
C GLU A 394 2.50 -26.22 10.57
N TYR A 395 2.13 -25.24 11.37
CA TYR A 395 2.86 -23.98 11.52
C TYR A 395 2.71 -23.52 12.98
N GLY A 396 3.27 -22.38 13.34
CA GLY A 396 3.14 -21.89 14.70
C GLY A 396 3.36 -20.39 14.79
N ALA A 397 3.12 -19.84 15.97
CA ALA A 397 3.43 -18.46 16.29
C ALA A 397 3.97 -18.37 17.71
N PRO A 398 5.02 -17.57 17.95
CA PRO A 398 5.67 -17.49 19.25
C PRO A 398 4.76 -16.88 20.31
N ILE A 399 5.01 -17.21 21.58
CA ILE A 399 4.35 -16.60 22.74
C ILE A 399 5.40 -15.78 23.50
N THR A 400 5.05 -14.54 23.86
CA THR A 400 5.89 -13.67 24.70
C THR A 400 5.13 -13.26 25.95
N ILE A 401 5.78 -13.39 27.10
CA ILE A 401 5.24 -13.04 28.41
C ILE A 401 6.25 -12.13 29.10
N GLY A 402 5.81 -10.94 29.50
CA GLY A 402 6.62 -9.93 30.18
C GLY A 402 7.06 -10.33 31.59
N HIS A 403 7.61 -9.35 32.30
CA HIS A 403 8.08 -9.48 33.67
C HIS A 403 6.93 -9.46 34.68
N ASN A 404 7.14 -10.10 35.83
CA ASN A 404 6.22 -10.10 36.99
C ASN A 404 4.80 -10.60 36.66
N VAL A 405 4.64 -11.38 35.59
CA VAL A 405 3.35 -11.90 35.16
C VAL A 405 2.91 -13.03 36.10
N TRP A 406 1.64 -13.02 36.49
CA TRP A 406 1.04 -14.13 37.23
C TRP A 406 -0.09 -14.77 36.42
N ILE A 407 0.05 -16.06 36.11
CA ILE A 407 -0.95 -16.82 35.37
C ILE A 407 -1.66 -17.80 36.30
N GLY A 408 -2.96 -17.60 36.48
CA GLY A 408 -3.82 -18.47 37.29
C GLY A 408 -3.91 -19.89 36.73
N GLY A 409 -4.16 -20.86 37.62
CA GLY A 409 -4.21 -22.27 37.24
C GLY A 409 -5.24 -22.59 36.16
N GLY A 410 -4.91 -23.51 35.27
CA GLY A 410 -5.77 -23.95 34.17
C GLY A 410 -5.94 -22.94 33.03
N ALA A 411 -5.24 -21.80 33.05
CA ALA A 411 -5.30 -20.84 31.96
C ALA A 411 -4.56 -21.33 30.71
N THR A 412 -5.04 -20.93 29.54
CA THR A 412 -4.49 -21.28 28.23
C THR A 412 -4.11 -20.02 27.46
N ILE A 413 -2.86 -19.94 27.03
CA ILE A 413 -2.33 -18.87 26.18
C ILE A 413 -2.13 -19.42 24.76
N LEU A 414 -2.82 -18.81 23.78
CA LEU A 414 -2.83 -19.26 22.39
C LEU A 414 -1.66 -18.72 21.55
N PRO A 415 -1.42 -19.29 20.35
CA PRO A 415 -0.30 -18.90 19.50
C PRO A 415 -0.28 -17.41 19.16
N GLY A 416 0.90 -16.80 19.15
CA GLY A 416 1.09 -15.40 18.76
C GLY A 416 0.74 -14.37 19.83
N VAL A 417 0.32 -14.80 21.04
CA VAL A 417 -0.03 -13.90 22.13
C VAL A 417 1.22 -13.29 22.76
N THR A 418 1.16 -11.97 22.96
CA THR A 418 2.11 -11.20 23.79
C THR A 418 1.37 -10.65 25.01
N LEU A 419 1.86 -10.95 26.21
CA LEU A 419 1.44 -10.33 27.46
C LEU A 419 2.53 -9.37 27.93
N GLY A 420 2.16 -8.13 28.21
CA GLY A 420 3.03 -7.13 28.80
C GLY A 420 3.45 -7.43 30.25
N ASP A 421 4.12 -6.48 30.86
CA ASP A 421 4.61 -6.58 32.24
C ASP A 421 3.46 -6.46 33.26
N ASN A 422 3.63 -7.11 34.41
CA ASN A 422 2.71 -7.08 35.55
C ASN A 422 1.30 -7.61 35.25
N VAL A 423 1.11 -8.31 34.12
CA VAL A 423 -0.20 -8.88 33.76
C VAL A 423 -0.60 -9.99 34.72
N VAL A 424 -1.86 -10.00 35.13
CA VAL A 424 -2.46 -11.11 35.89
C VAL A 424 -3.52 -11.81 35.05
N VAL A 425 -3.36 -13.10 34.80
CA VAL A 425 -4.33 -13.92 34.07
C VAL A 425 -5.16 -14.72 35.07
N GLY A 426 -6.47 -14.57 35.05
CA GLY A 426 -7.40 -15.31 35.89
C GLY A 426 -7.37 -16.81 35.60
N ALA A 427 -7.65 -17.62 36.62
CA ALA A 427 -7.73 -19.08 36.49
C ALA A 427 -8.74 -19.51 35.41
N GLY A 428 -8.39 -20.55 34.64
CA GLY A 428 -9.23 -21.08 33.55
C GLY A 428 -9.45 -20.16 32.35
N ALA A 429 -8.76 -19.01 32.28
CA ALA A 429 -8.91 -18.08 31.17
C ALA A 429 -8.32 -18.64 29.86
N VAL A 430 -8.90 -18.27 28.72
CA VAL A 430 -8.36 -18.56 27.39
C VAL A 430 -7.98 -17.26 26.71
N VAL A 431 -6.67 -17.00 26.63
CA VAL A 431 -6.10 -15.77 26.11
C VAL A 431 -5.86 -15.95 24.60
N THR A 432 -6.68 -15.28 23.80
CA THR A 432 -6.69 -15.41 22.33
C THR A 432 -6.10 -14.21 21.58
N LYS A 433 -5.67 -13.18 22.32
CA LYS A 433 -5.06 -11.95 21.77
C LYS A 433 -4.10 -11.36 22.80
N SER A 434 -3.22 -10.47 22.33
CA SER A 434 -2.24 -9.78 23.17
C SER A 434 -2.88 -8.73 24.07
N PHE A 435 -2.23 -8.47 25.21
CA PHE A 435 -2.60 -7.45 26.19
C PHE A 435 -1.34 -6.70 26.63
N GLY A 436 -1.47 -5.38 26.82
CA GLY A 436 -0.39 -4.53 27.33
C GLY A 436 -0.17 -4.71 28.83
N ASP A 437 0.64 -3.83 29.41
CA ASP A 437 1.09 -3.92 30.80
C ASP A 437 -0.04 -3.62 31.82
N ASN A 438 0.18 -3.99 33.08
CA ASN A 438 -0.61 -3.55 34.24
C ASN A 438 -2.11 -3.84 34.15
N VAL A 439 -2.49 -5.02 33.68
CA VAL A 439 -3.90 -5.43 33.59
C VAL A 439 -4.15 -6.80 34.19
N VAL A 440 -5.36 -6.98 34.72
CA VAL A 440 -5.93 -8.28 35.04
C VAL A 440 -6.86 -8.69 33.90
N VAL A 441 -6.61 -9.87 33.32
CA VAL A 441 -7.45 -10.46 32.27
C VAL A 441 -8.09 -11.76 32.74
N ALA A 442 -9.34 -12.00 32.38
CA ALA A 442 -10.01 -13.27 32.71
C ALA A 442 -11.11 -13.60 31.69
N GLY A 443 -11.54 -14.88 31.68
CA GLY A 443 -12.63 -15.38 30.84
C GLY A 443 -12.18 -16.17 29.62
N ASN A 444 -13.15 -16.65 28.84
CA ASN A 444 -12.94 -17.41 27.61
C ASN A 444 -13.90 -16.87 26.51
N PRO A 445 -13.42 -16.04 25.56
CA PRO A 445 -12.06 -15.50 25.48
C PRO A 445 -11.79 -14.46 26.57
N ALA A 446 -10.53 -14.36 27.01
CA ALA A 446 -10.12 -13.44 28.06
C ALA A 446 -10.33 -11.97 27.67
N ARG A 447 -10.72 -11.16 28.65
CA ARG A 447 -10.88 -9.70 28.52
C ARG A 447 -10.27 -9.02 29.74
N VAL A 448 -9.88 -7.75 29.59
CA VAL A 448 -9.49 -6.92 30.73
C VAL A 448 -10.67 -6.79 31.67
N ILE A 449 -10.46 -7.14 32.93
CA ILE A 449 -11.45 -7.00 34.01
C ILE A 449 -11.03 -5.95 35.03
N LYS A 450 -9.76 -5.55 35.05
CA LYS A 450 -9.21 -4.55 35.96
C LYS A 450 -7.85 -4.04 35.45
N GLU A 451 -7.57 -2.76 35.68
CA GLU A 451 -6.23 -2.16 35.59
C GLU A 451 -5.53 -2.21 36.97
N LEU A 452 -4.21 -2.37 37.00
CA LEU A 452 -3.42 -2.60 38.21
C LEU A 452 -2.76 -1.33 38.76
#